data_AF-A0A9D4KTQ9-F1
#
_entry.id   AF-A0A9D4KTQ9-F1
#
_cell.length_a   1.000
_cell.length_b   1.000
_cell.length_c   1.000
_cell.angle_alpha   90.00
_cell.angle_beta   90.00
_cell.angle_gamma   90.00
#
_symmetry.space_group_name_H-M   'P 1'
#
loop_
_entity.id
_entity.type
_entity.pdbx_description
1 polymer ?
#
loop_
_entity_poly.entity_id
_entity_poly.type
_entity_poly.pdbx_seq_one_letter_code
_entity_poly.pdbx_strand_id
1 'polypeptide(L)'
;MRHMQVVSGVLVAMLFLTVYMIMSSKCLNGLQHLAAHMGASTFQRSSKETNSQQLANPKERHEEAKGQLVYSLKNQVRGHHNTENTGGESLEHEVARREVERVSDELKMYVHAKLMQIKKLASDPILVKEVNNILEISADIHKKLKSEQSRLANTVDGAGEWRKLENLQLTDLVQRRLEFLQNPSDCDKAKQILCKLVVTECGYGCQLHHVTFCLIMAYATQRTLILKSEGWRYAPKGWESVFLPISKTCRFKSDMAASQWGPNSTMDNSQVIELPQVGKLSWRPHFLPPAIPEDIADHLTCIHGDPAAWWVGQFVTYVTRPNAMMQKFLNEGKEKLGFTNPIVGVQVRRTDKLISEAKFHSVDEYMHHVVEWYDIYEKKHPGVQRKVYIATDDPGVLHEAKKNYPNYTFVSDNEVSKSADRGSRYTDASLRGIILDVYLLSRCNYLVCTFSSNVCRAAYELMQSLQGDASECCKSLDHTYSFEDDHLHSFIAVEDHQSQREGEISFNAGDTIRLTDNQWDVYCQGTNVKTGKSGLFPSYKTVKKIERVKMITYSEVPDS
;
A
#
# COMPACT_ATOMS: atom_id res chain seq x y z
N MET A 1 -23.11 18.64 -39.96
CA MET A 1 -23.64 18.43 -38.59
C MET A 1 -24.49 17.16 -38.43
N ARG A 2 -25.39 16.78 -39.35
CA ARG A 2 -26.18 15.53 -39.23
C ARG A 2 -25.38 14.22 -39.36
N HIS A 3 -24.24 14.22 -40.07
CA HIS A 3 -23.41 13.01 -40.21
C HIS A 3 -22.55 12.66 -38.97
N MET A 4 -22.22 13.61 -38.09
CA MET A 4 -21.45 13.34 -36.87
C MET A 4 -22.28 12.72 -35.73
N GLN A 5 -23.57 13.00 -35.67
CA GLN A 5 -24.47 12.44 -34.65
C GLN A 5 -24.82 10.97 -34.92
N VAL A 6 -24.90 10.57 -36.20
CA VAL A 6 -25.19 9.18 -36.59
C VAL A 6 -23.98 8.27 -36.31
N VAL A 7 -22.75 8.75 -36.56
CA VAL A 7 -21.53 7.96 -36.33
C VAL A 7 -21.27 7.74 -34.83
N SER A 8 -21.55 8.73 -33.98
CA SER A 8 -21.44 8.60 -32.52
C SER A 8 -22.47 7.61 -31.94
N GLY A 9 -23.73 7.67 -32.38
CA GLY A 9 -24.78 6.76 -31.93
C GLY A 9 -24.52 5.30 -32.34
N VAL A 10 -23.97 5.07 -33.53
CA VAL A 10 -23.64 3.73 -34.03
C VAL A 10 -22.46 3.12 -33.26
N LEU A 11 -21.43 3.91 -32.94
CA LEU A 11 -20.28 3.45 -32.14
C LEU A 11 -20.69 3.07 -30.71
N VAL A 12 -21.54 3.89 -30.08
CA VAL A 12 -22.07 3.60 -28.74
C VAL A 12 -22.97 2.36 -28.78
N ALA A 13 -23.84 2.22 -29.79
CA ALA A 13 -24.68 1.03 -29.95
C ALA A 13 -23.87 -0.24 -30.20
N MET A 14 -22.79 -0.17 -30.99
CA MET A 14 -21.89 -1.31 -31.21
C MET A 14 -21.14 -1.73 -29.95
N LEU A 15 -20.72 -0.77 -29.11
CA LEU A 15 -20.11 -1.02 -27.80
C LEU A 15 -21.09 -1.70 -26.82
N PHE A 16 -22.35 -1.26 -26.79
CA PHE A 16 -23.38 -1.91 -25.98
C PHE A 16 -23.72 -3.32 -26.48
N LEU A 17 -23.80 -3.52 -27.79
CA LEU A 17 -24.04 -4.84 -28.41
C LEU A 17 -22.88 -5.80 -28.16
N THR A 18 -21.63 -5.34 -28.20
CA THR A 18 -20.46 -6.19 -27.89
C THR A 18 -20.42 -6.58 -26.42
N VAL A 19 -20.65 -5.63 -25.50
CA VAL A 19 -20.74 -5.93 -24.06
C VAL A 19 -21.91 -6.89 -23.77
N TYR A 20 -23.07 -6.68 -24.41
CA TYR A 20 -24.23 -7.57 -24.26
C TYR A 20 -23.96 -8.99 -24.78
N MET A 21 -23.29 -9.14 -25.93
CA MET A 21 -22.91 -10.44 -26.51
C MET A 21 -21.87 -11.19 -25.65
N ILE A 22 -20.95 -10.47 -25.01
CA ILE A 22 -19.98 -11.05 -24.07
C ILE A 22 -20.68 -11.53 -22.79
N MET A 23 -21.66 -10.76 -22.31
CA MET A 23 -22.45 -11.13 -21.12
C MET A 23 -23.41 -12.30 -21.39
N SER A 24 -23.99 -12.40 -22.59
CA SER A 24 -24.95 -13.45 -22.95
C SER A 24 -24.28 -14.81 -23.21
N SER A 25 -23.05 -14.84 -23.74
CA SER A 25 -22.30 -16.09 -23.94
C SER A 25 -21.91 -16.78 -22.63
N LYS A 26 -21.61 -16.01 -21.58
CA LYS A 26 -21.38 -16.55 -20.22
C LYS A 26 -22.67 -17.07 -19.56
N CYS A 27 -23.82 -16.48 -19.89
CA CYS A 27 -25.12 -16.91 -19.36
C CYS A 27 -25.55 -18.27 -19.95
N LEU A 28 -25.24 -18.55 -21.22
CA LEU A 28 -25.50 -19.86 -21.83
C LEU A 28 -24.65 -20.99 -21.22
N ASN A 29 -23.39 -20.72 -20.87
CA ASN A 29 -22.53 -21.72 -20.22
C ASN A 29 -22.97 -22.04 -18.78
N GLY A 30 -23.51 -21.05 -18.05
CA GLY A 30 -24.10 -21.25 -16.71
C GLY A 30 -25.37 -22.11 -16.74
N LEU A 31 -26.17 -22.02 -17.80
CA LEU A 31 -27.42 -22.79 -17.94
C LEU A 31 -27.18 -24.28 -18.27
N GLN A 32 -26.05 -24.63 -18.87
CA GLN A 32 -25.68 -26.05 -19.09
C GLN A 32 -25.23 -26.75 -17.79
N HIS A 33 -24.68 -26.01 -16.82
CA HIS A 33 -24.26 -26.55 -15.52
C HIS A 33 -25.43 -26.75 -14.54
N LEU A 34 -26.50 -25.95 -14.66
CA LEU A 34 -27.70 -26.03 -13.82
C LEU A 34 -28.59 -27.24 -14.11
N ALA A 35 -28.50 -27.83 -15.31
CA ALA A 35 -29.25 -29.04 -15.66
C ALA A 35 -28.68 -30.33 -15.02
N ALA A 36 -27.42 -30.30 -14.54
CA ALA A 36 -26.75 -31.47 -13.97
C ALA A 36 -26.97 -31.65 -12.46
N HIS A 37 -27.46 -30.64 -11.74
CA HIS A 37 -27.49 -30.63 -10.26
C HIS A 37 -28.87 -30.87 -9.61
N MET A 38 -29.95 -31.11 -10.38
CA MET A 38 -31.29 -31.34 -9.82
C MET A 38 -31.60 -32.79 -9.40
N GLY A 39 -30.59 -33.61 -9.10
CA GLY A 39 -30.78 -35.01 -8.73
C GLY A 39 -30.05 -35.41 -7.46
N ALA A 40 -30.55 -35.02 -6.27
CA ALA A 40 -30.58 -35.82 -5.03
C ALA A 40 -30.78 -34.94 -3.78
N SER A 41 -31.85 -35.22 -3.03
CA SER A 41 -32.01 -34.92 -1.59
C SER A 41 -31.55 -36.16 -0.81
N THR A 42 -31.05 -36.14 0.44
CA THR A 42 -31.74 -35.84 1.72
C THR A 42 -30.76 -36.10 2.89
N PHE A 43 -31.09 -35.61 4.11
CA PHE A 43 -30.86 -36.21 5.46
C PHE A 43 -29.88 -35.55 6.49
N GLN A 44 -30.50 -34.78 7.40
CA GLN A 44 -30.58 -34.92 8.88
C GLN A 44 -29.49 -34.46 9.89
N ARG A 45 -30.00 -33.65 10.84
CA ARG A 45 -29.51 -33.05 12.10
C ARG A 45 -28.89 -34.02 13.14
N SER A 46 -27.95 -33.49 13.96
CA SER A 46 -27.93 -33.66 15.43
C SER A 46 -26.94 -32.68 16.12
N SER A 47 -27.18 -32.42 17.40
CA SER A 47 -26.75 -31.32 18.29
C SER A 47 -26.11 -31.82 19.60
N LYS A 48 -25.32 -30.96 20.30
CA LYS A 48 -25.13 -30.78 21.79
C LYS A 48 -23.65 -30.47 22.17
N GLU A 49 -23.31 -29.31 22.77
CA GLU A 49 -23.28 -28.94 24.23
C GLU A 49 -22.14 -29.63 25.04
N THR A 50 -21.32 -29.07 25.94
CA THR A 50 -20.93 -27.71 26.41
C THR A 50 -19.70 -27.86 27.37
N ASN A 51 -18.83 -26.82 27.46
CA ASN A 51 -18.04 -26.28 28.61
C ASN A 51 -17.13 -27.12 29.56
N SER A 52 -15.90 -26.62 29.76
CA SER A 52 -15.39 -26.16 31.09
C SER A 52 -14.08 -25.34 30.96
N GLN A 53 -14.00 -24.21 31.68
CA GLN A 53 -12.86 -23.26 31.74
C GLN A 53 -11.94 -23.53 32.96
N GLN A 54 -10.64 -23.26 32.82
CA GLN A 54 -9.71 -22.96 33.92
C GLN A 54 -8.81 -21.76 33.55
N LEU A 55 -8.44 -20.97 34.55
CA LEU A 55 -7.75 -19.67 34.45
C LEU A 55 -6.24 -19.82 34.14
N ALA A 56 -5.76 -19.06 33.14
CA ALA A 56 -4.34 -18.87 32.80
C ALA A 56 -3.96 -17.37 32.64
N ASN A 57 -2.65 -17.10 32.63
CA ASN A 57 -1.94 -15.85 32.92
C ASN A 57 -2.09 -14.77 31.80
N PRO A 58 -2.09 -13.43 32.06
CA PRO A 58 -2.42 -12.41 31.05
C PRO A 58 -1.46 -12.27 29.86
N LYS A 59 -0.22 -12.78 29.94
CA LYS A 59 0.73 -12.79 28.81
C LYS A 59 0.46 -13.95 27.84
N GLU A 60 0.05 -15.10 28.34
CA GLU A 60 -0.39 -16.24 27.53
C GLU A 60 -1.70 -15.91 26.82
N ARG A 61 -2.60 -15.14 27.44
CA ARG A 61 -3.84 -14.66 26.80
C ARG A 61 -3.65 -13.93 25.48
N HIS A 62 -2.53 -13.24 25.24
CA HIS A 62 -2.38 -12.44 24.02
C HIS A 62 -1.85 -13.26 22.83
N GLU A 63 -1.00 -14.26 23.10
CA GLU A 63 -0.53 -15.25 22.11
C GLU A 63 -1.56 -16.37 21.91
N GLU A 64 -2.22 -16.83 22.98
CA GLU A 64 -3.38 -17.73 22.89
C GLU A 64 -4.57 -17.04 22.22
N ALA A 65 -4.85 -15.75 22.42
CA ALA A 65 -5.94 -15.09 21.69
C ALA A 65 -5.65 -14.98 20.19
N LYS A 66 -4.38 -14.80 19.78
CA LYS A 66 -3.98 -14.88 18.37
C LYS A 66 -4.10 -16.31 17.84
N GLY A 67 -3.60 -17.29 18.60
CA GLY A 67 -3.69 -18.71 18.25
C GLY A 67 -5.13 -19.23 18.18
N GLN A 68 -6.00 -18.82 19.11
CA GLN A 68 -7.42 -19.14 19.18
C GLN A 68 -8.23 -18.39 18.13
N LEU A 69 -7.87 -17.15 17.77
CA LEU A 69 -8.50 -16.46 16.64
C LEU A 69 -8.19 -17.18 15.32
N VAL A 70 -6.91 -17.52 15.09
CA VAL A 70 -6.48 -18.29 13.91
C VAL A 70 -7.11 -19.69 13.91
N TYR A 71 -7.19 -20.37 15.06
CA TYR A 71 -7.81 -21.68 15.20
C TYR A 71 -9.34 -21.65 15.06
N SER A 72 -10.00 -20.64 15.62
CA SER A 72 -11.44 -20.40 15.49
C SER A 72 -11.81 -20.07 14.03
N LEU A 73 -10.99 -19.27 13.34
CA LEU A 73 -11.12 -19.02 11.91
C LEU A 73 -10.91 -20.31 11.12
N LYS A 74 -9.87 -21.09 11.40
CA LYS A 74 -9.62 -22.40 10.77
C LYS A 74 -10.80 -23.39 10.97
N ASN A 75 -11.46 -23.37 12.13
CA ASN A 75 -12.58 -24.26 12.43
C ASN A 75 -13.94 -23.78 11.90
N GLN A 76 -14.20 -22.47 11.85
CA GLN A 76 -15.36 -21.93 11.12
C GLN A 76 -15.26 -22.24 9.63
N VAL A 77 -14.04 -22.22 9.09
CA VAL A 77 -13.72 -22.57 7.70
C VAL A 77 -13.96 -24.08 7.44
N ARG A 78 -13.50 -24.99 8.33
CA ARG A 78 -13.83 -26.43 8.21
C ARG A 78 -15.33 -26.74 8.31
N GLY A 79 -16.10 -25.95 9.06
CA GLY A 79 -17.55 -26.11 9.18
C GLY A 79 -18.37 -25.60 7.97
N HIS A 80 -17.73 -24.93 7.00
CA HIS A 80 -18.35 -24.45 5.76
C HIS A 80 -17.78 -25.11 4.49
N HIS A 81 -16.76 -25.97 4.61
CA HIS A 81 -16.15 -26.70 3.50
C HIS A 81 -16.77 -28.09 3.28
N ASN A 82 -18.05 -28.12 2.91
CA ASN A 82 -18.68 -29.34 2.36
C ASN A 82 -19.39 -29.08 1.03
N THR A 83 -18.88 -28.13 0.23
CA THR A 83 -19.21 -28.01 -1.20
C THR A 83 -17.95 -27.70 -1.98
N GLU A 84 -17.66 -28.55 -2.96
CA GLU A 84 -16.54 -28.50 -3.89
C GLU A 84 -16.51 -27.17 -4.67
N ASN A 85 -15.73 -26.18 -4.20
CA ASN A 85 -15.15 -25.09 -5.01
C ASN A 85 -14.09 -24.30 -4.21
N THR A 86 -13.01 -24.97 -3.76
CA THR A 86 -11.96 -24.36 -2.93
C THR A 86 -10.71 -23.96 -3.73
N GLY A 87 -10.88 -23.40 -4.92
CA GLY A 87 -9.79 -22.76 -5.64
C GLY A 87 -9.86 -21.26 -5.40
N GLY A 88 -8.87 -20.67 -4.72
CA GLY A 88 -8.69 -19.21 -4.74
C GLY A 88 -8.62 -18.68 -6.17
N GLU A 89 -8.87 -17.39 -6.36
CA GLU A 89 -8.81 -16.79 -7.70
C GLU A 89 -7.43 -17.00 -8.33
N SER A 90 -7.38 -17.29 -9.63
CA SER A 90 -6.11 -17.49 -10.31
C SER A 90 -5.32 -16.18 -10.40
N LEU A 91 -4.00 -16.26 -10.50
CA LEU A 91 -3.16 -15.08 -10.77
C LEU A 91 -3.64 -14.32 -12.03
N GLU A 92 -4.03 -15.05 -13.08
CA GLU A 92 -4.55 -14.47 -14.31
C GLU A 92 -5.86 -13.71 -14.08
N HIS A 93 -6.77 -14.26 -13.27
CA HIS A 93 -8.03 -13.60 -12.90
C HIS A 93 -7.76 -12.28 -12.18
N GLU A 94 -6.89 -12.29 -11.16
CA GLU A 94 -6.61 -11.08 -10.37
C GLU A 94 -5.85 -10.02 -11.16
N VAL A 95 -4.93 -10.42 -12.04
CA VAL A 95 -4.25 -9.49 -12.96
C VAL A 95 -5.28 -8.86 -13.92
N ALA A 96 -6.16 -9.65 -14.53
CA ALA A 96 -7.19 -9.13 -15.42
C ALA A 96 -8.19 -8.22 -14.70
N ARG A 97 -8.61 -8.57 -13.47
CA ARG A 97 -9.52 -7.75 -12.66
C ARG A 97 -8.92 -6.38 -12.36
N ARG A 98 -7.66 -6.33 -11.90
CA ARG A 98 -6.96 -5.06 -11.61
C ARG A 98 -6.70 -4.24 -12.87
N GLU A 99 -6.47 -4.91 -14.00
CA GLU A 99 -6.29 -4.22 -15.28
C GLU A 99 -7.57 -3.50 -15.73
N VAL A 100 -8.74 -4.12 -15.55
CA VAL A 100 -10.04 -3.46 -15.80
C VAL A 100 -10.24 -2.25 -14.90
N GLU A 101 -9.82 -2.33 -13.63
CA GLU A 101 -9.86 -1.20 -12.69
C GLU A 101 -8.96 -0.05 -13.16
N ARG A 102 -7.72 -0.36 -13.54
CA ARG A 102 -6.73 0.61 -14.03
C ARG A 102 -7.19 1.32 -15.30
N VAL A 103 -7.61 0.57 -16.32
CA VAL A 103 -8.03 1.14 -17.62
C VAL A 103 -9.31 1.99 -17.45
N SER A 104 -10.21 1.61 -16.56
CA SER A 104 -11.39 2.41 -16.19
C SER A 104 -11.01 3.79 -15.62
N ASP A 105 -9.96 3.86 -14.79
CA ASP A 105 -9.46 5.11 -14.22
C ASP A 105 -8.82 5.99 -15.27
N GLU A 106 -8.00 5.40 -16.14
CA GLU A 106 -7.38 6.12 -17.24
C GLU A 106 -8.43 6.71 -18.18
N LEU A 107 -9.48 5.96 -18.50
CA LEU A 107 -10.59 6.46 -19.31
C LEU A 107 -11.26 7.67 -18.65
N LYS A 108 -11.54 7.61 -17.34
CA LYS A 108 -12.12 8.74 -16.58
C LYS A 108 -11.20 9.97 -16.65
N MET A 109 -9.91 9.78 -16.42
CA MET A 109 -8.91 10.85 -16.45
C MET A 109 -8.83 11.51 -17.83
N TYR A 110 -8.77 10.71 -18.90
CA TYR A 110 -8.73 11.21 -20.26
C TYR A 110 -9.99 11.99 -20.64
N VAL A 111 -11.17 11.40 -20.39
CA VAL A 111 -12.46 12.05 -20.68
C VAL A 111 -12.58 13.37 -19.92
N HIS A 112 -12.25 13.37 -18.63
CA HIS A 112 -12.26 14.58 -17.81
C HIS A 112 -11.32 15.66 -18.38
N ALA A 113 -10.06 15.31 -18.66
CA ALA A 113 -9.07 16.24 -19.18
C ALA A 113 -9.51 16.86 -20.53
N LYS A 114 -10.04 16.05 -21.44
CA LYS A 114 -10.51 16.52 -22.76
C LYS A 114 -11.75 17.40 -22.65
N LEU A 115 -12.71 17.06 -21.79
CA LEU A 115 -13.88 17.89 -21.55
C LEU A 115 -13.51 19.23 -20.91
N MET A 116 -12.55 19.24 -19.98
CA MET A 116 -12.04 20.49 -19.39
C MET A 116 -11.33 21.37 -20.43
N GLN A 117 -10.57 20.78 -21.36
CA GLN A 117 -9.99 21.50 -22.50
C GLN A 117 -11.07 22.13 -23.38
N ILE A 118 -12.11 21.37 -23.74
CA ILE A 118 -13.24 21.88 -24.52
C ILE A 118 -13.95 23.01 -23.78
N LYS A 119 -14.23 22.85 -22.49
CA LYS A 119 -14.85 23.88 -21.65
C LYS A 119 -14.07 25.18 -21.61
N LYS A 120 -12.73 25.11 -21.55
CA LYS A 120 -11.85 26.29 -21.53
C LYS A 120 -11.87 27.05 -22.86
N LEU A 121 -12.02 26.34 -23.97
CA LEU A 121 -12.08 26.92 -25.32
C LEU A 121 -13.50 27.38 -25.72
N ALA A 122 -14.52 26.87 -25.04
CA ALA A 122 -15.91 27.18 -25.33
C ALA A 122 -16.28 28.60 -24.86
N SER A 123 -16.75 29.44 -25.78
CA SER A 123 -17.40 30.72 -25.46
C SER A 123 -18.93 30.61 -25.41
N ASP A 124 -19.49 29.54 -25.98
CA ASP A 124 -20.94 29.28 -26.01
C ASP A 124 -21.44 28.76 -24.64
N PRO A 125 -22.32 29.49 -23.93
CA PRO A 125 -22.88 29.06 -22.66
C PRO A 125 -23.63 27.72 -22.73
N ILE A 126 -24.24 27.39 -23.86
CA ILE A 126 -24.98 26.13 -24.05
C ILE A 126 -23.99 24.97 -24.09
N LEU A 127 -22.90 25.10 -24.85
CA LEU A 127 -21.85 24.10 -24.89
C LEU A 127 -21.19 23.90 -23.52
N VAL A 128 -20.92 24.98 -22.78
CA VAL A 128 -20.37 24.89 -21.42
C VAL A 128 -21.32 24.13 -20.49
N LYS A 129 -22.63 24.39 -20.57
CA LYS A 129 -23.64 23.67 -19.80
C LYS A 129 -23.67 22.19 -20.15
N GLU A 130 -23.63 21.83 -21.43
CA GLU A 130 -23.62 20.44 -21.89
C GLU A 130 -22.36 19.70 -21.44
N VAL A 131 -21.19 20.35 -21.53
CA VAL A 131 -19.93 19.78 -21.04
C VAL A 131 -19.98 19.52 -19.53
N ASN A 132 -20.57 20.44 -18.76
CA ASN A 132 -20.75 20.21 -17.31
C ASN A 132 -21.68 19.02 -17.03
N ASN A 133 -22.78 18.88 -17.77
CA ASN A 133 -23.70 17.75 -17.65
C ASN A 133 -22.99 16.42 -17.98
N ILE A 134 -22.18 16.38 -19.04
CA ILE A 134 -21.40 15.18 -19.38
C ILE A 134 -20.38 14.85 -18.28
N LEU A 135 -19.69 15.86 -17.75
CA LEU A 135 -18.72 15.67 -16.65
C LEU A 135 -19.40 15.08 -15.40
N GLU A 136 -20.59 15.57 -15.05
CA GLU A 136 -21.37 15.11 -13.90
C GLU A 136 -21.84 13.66 -14.08
N ILE A 137 -22.49 13.35 -15.20
CA ILE A 137 -22.97 11.99 -15.50
C ILE A 137 -21.80 11.00 -15.61
N SER A 138 -20.70 11.39 -16.26
CA SER A 138 -19.50 10.56 -16.38
C SER A 138 -18.88 10.24 -15.01
N ALA A 139 -18.83 11.24 -14.11
CA ALA A 139 -18.36 11.03 -12.74
C ALA A 139 -19.26 10.05 -11.97
N ASP A 140 -20.58 10.16 -12.10
CA ASP A 140 -21.53 9.25 -11.44
C ASP A 140 -21.45 7.81 -11.95
N ILE A 141 -21.34 7.63 -13.28
CA ILE A 141 -21.12 6.32 -13.90
C ILE A 141 -19.81 5.72 -13.37
N HIS A 142 -18.74 6.51 -13.34
CA HIS A 142 -17.45 6.04 -12.83
C HIS A 142 -17.51 5.67 -11.34
N LYS A 143 -18.19 6.46 -10.49
CA LYS A 143 -18.43 6.12 -9.08
C LYS A 143 -19.19 4.79 -8.94
N LYS A 144 -20.17 4.52 -9.81
CA LYS A 144 -20.89 3.23 -9.83
C LYS A 144 -19.97 2.10 -10.27
N LEU A 145 -19.17 2.29 -11.32
CA LEU A 145 -18.20 1.31 -11.80
C LEU A 145 -17.19 0.93 -10.70
N LYS A 146 -16.62 1.92 -9.99
CA LYS A 146 -15.75 1.71 -8.82
C LYS A 146 -16.43 0.92 -7.70
N SER A 147 -17.70 1.22 -7.43
CA SER A 147 -18.48 0.50 -6.41
C SER A 147 -18.66 -0.98 -6.77
N GLU A 148 -18.90 -1.29 -8.05
CA GLU A 148 -19.02 -2.67 -8.56
C GLU A 148 -17.67 -3.38 -8.60
N GLN A 149 -16.60 -2.72 -9.04
CA GLN A 149 -15.23 -3.25 -8.97
C GLN A 149 -14.84 -3.62 -7.53
N SER A 150 -15.10 -2.71 -6.58
CA SER A 150 -14.91 -2.97 -5.15
C SER A 150 -15.77 -4.14 -4.64
N ARG A 151 -16.98 -4.32 -5.17
CA ARG A 151 -17.84 -5.47 -4.82
C ARG A 151 -17.25 -6.77 -5.37
N LEU A 152 -16.79 -6.76 -6.61
CA LEU A 152 -16.14 -7.90 -7.27
C LEU A 152 -14.89 -8.33 -6.50
N ALA A 153 -14.01 -7.38 -6.17
CA ALA A 153 -12.81 -7.68 -5.41
C ALA A 153 -13.14 -8.21 -4.00
N ASN A 154 -14.01 -7.52 -3.25
CA ASN A 154 -14.09 -7.72 -1.80
C ASN A 154 -15.21 -8.65 -1.33
N THR A 155 -16.26 -8.87 -2.12
CA THR A 155 -17.50 -9.50 -1.62
C THR A 155 -17.96 -10.68 -2.48
N VAL A 156 -17.78 -10.61 -3.79
CA VAL A 156 -18.15 -11.71 -4.69
C VAL A 156 -17.34 -12.95 -4.32
N ASP A 157 -18.05 -14.08 -4.20
CA ASP A 157 -17.49 -15.42 -3.94
C ASP A 157 -16.52 -15.51 -2.75
N GLY A 158 -16.63 -14.58 -1.78
CA GLY A 158 -15.76 -14.54 -0.61
C GLY A 158 -14.32 -14.08 -0.90
N ALA A 159 -14.05 -13.50 -2.08
CA ALA A 159 -12.70 -13.13 -2.53
C ALA A 159 -11.96 -12.17 -1.56
N GLY A 160 -12.68 -11.29 -0.85
CA GLY A 160 -12.08 -10.40 0.15
C GLY A 160 -11.56 -11.14 1.38
N GLU A 161 -12.32 -12.09 1.92
CA GLU A 161 -11.91 -12.88 3.08
C GLU A 161 -10.78 -13.86 2.71
N TRP A 162 -10.84 -14.44 1.51
CA TRP A 162 -9.75 -15.25 0.97
C TRP A 162 -8.44 -14.44 0.87
N ARG A 163 -8.43 -13.28 0.20
CA ARG A 163 -7.21 -12.44 0.09
C ARG A 163 -6.68 -12.00 1.45
N LYS A 164 -7.57 -11.72 2.40
CA LYS A 164 -7.18 -11.37 3.77
C LYS A 164 -6.50 -12.54 4.48
N LEU A 165 -7.02 -13.76 4.33
CA LEU A 165 -6.41 -14.96 4.92
C LEU A 165 -5.04 -15.24 4.30
N GLU A 166 -4.93 -15.20 2.97
CA GLU A 166 -3.65 -15.40 2.27
C GLU A 166 -2.61 -14.34 2.65
N ASN A 167 -3.03 -13.07 2.77
CA ASN A 167 -2.13 -11.99 3.22
C ASN A 167 -1.61 -12.29 4.64
N LEU A 168 -2.48 -12.72 5.55
CA LEU A 168 -2.06 -13.09 6.91
C LEU A 168 -1.08 -14.28 6.91
N GLN A 169 -1.26 -15.27 6.04
CA GLN A 169 -0.35 -16.40 5.92
C GLN A 169 1.02 -15.99 5.36
N LEU A 170 1.06 -15.21 4.28
CA LEU A 170 2.31 -14.69 3.73
C LEU A 170 3.02 -13.74 4.72
N THR A 171 2.26 -12.92 5.44
CA THR A 171 2.78 -12.06 6.50
C THR A 171 3.43 -12.92 7.59
N ASP A 172 2.73 -13.94 8.09
CA ASP A 172 3.27 -14.86 9.10
C ASP A 172 4.57 -15.54 8.65
N LEU A 173 4.61 -16.05 7.41
CA LEU A 173 5.83 -16.63 6.82
C LEU A 173 7.00 -15.65 6.85
N VAL A 174 6.82 -14.44 6.33
CA VAL A 174 7.91 -13.45 6.25
C VAL A 174 8.32 -12.99 7.66
N GLN A 175 7.38 -12.78 8.58
CA GLN A 175 7.70 -12.43 9.96
C GLN A 175 8.48 -13.55 10.68
N ARG A 176 8.16 -14.82 10.44
CA ARG A 176 8.94 -15.96 10.97
C ARG A 176 10.34 -16.04 10.38
N ARG A 177 10.51 -15.78 9.08
CA ARG A 177 11.83 -15.68 8.44
C ARG A 177 12.68 -14.55 9.05
N LEU A 178 12.07 -13.39 9.29
CA LEU A 178 12.73 -12.26 9.95
C LEU A 178 13.11 -12.59 11.40
N GLU A 179 12.21 -13.22 12.17
CA GLU A 179 12.51 -13.62 13.55
C GLU A 179 13.63 -14.67 13.60
N PHE A 180 13.66 -15.63 12.67
CA PHE A 180 14.75 -16.60 12.56
C PHE A 180 16.09 -15.91 12.27
N LEU A 181 16.15 -15.07 11.23
CA LEU A 181 17.34 -14.30 10.86
C LEU A 181 17.86 -13.45 12.01
N GLN A 182 16.94 -12.78 12.71
CA GLN A 182 17.31 -11.82 13.74
C GLN A 182 17.71 -12.49 15.05
N ASN A 183 17.42 -13.77 15.27
CA ASN A 183 17.71 -14.44 16.53
C ASN A 183 18.62 -15.66 16.34
N PRO A 184 19.89 -15.47 15.95
CA PRO A 184 20.84 -16.56 15.84
C PRO A 184 21.08 -17.22 17.21
N SER A 185 21.41 -18.51 17.20
CA SER A 185 21.75 -19.28 18.40
C SER A 185 23.08 -18.84 19.03
N ASP A 186 24.03 -18.39 18.21
CA ASP A 186 25.34 -17.90 18.62
C ASP A 186 25.63 -16.55 17.94
N CYS A 187 25.35 -15.45 18.66
CA CYS A 187 25.53 -14.09 18.16
C CYS A 187 27.00 -13.77 17.82
N ASP A 188 27.96 -14.44 18.48
CA ASP A 188 29.39 -14.21 18.29
C ASP A 188 29.93 -14.82 17.00
N LYS A 189 29.20 -15.75 16.39
CA LYS A 189 29.54 -16.35 15.09
C LYS A 189 28.63 -15.88 13.97
N ALA A 190 27.48 -15.28 14.31
CA ALA A 190 26.56 -14.78 13.32
C ALA A 190 27.25 -13.74 12.43
N LYS A 191 26.96 -13.79 11.12
CA LYS A 191 27.26 -12.67 10.21
C LYS A 191 26.28 -11.54 10.51
N GLN A 192 26.77 -10.31 10.53
CA GLN A 192 26.02 -9.15 11.02
C GLN A 192 26.06 -7.99 10.03
N ILE A 193 24.99 -7.20 10.02
CA ILE A 193 24.95 -5.86 9.44
C ILE A 193 24.86 -4.84 10.57
N LEU A 194 25.79 -3.90 10.62
CA LEU A 194 25.76 -2.76 11.52
C LEU A 194 25.07 -1.58 10.83
N CYS A 195 23.95 -1.14 11.38
CA CYS A 195 23.20 0.03 10.93
C CYS A 195 23.21 1.12 12.01
N LYS A 196 23.59 2.35 11.65
CA LYS A 196 23.74 3.47 12.60
C LYS A 196 22.66 4.52 12.38
N LEU A 197 21.86 4.78 13.41
CA LEU A 197 20.76 5.76 13.37
C LEU A 197 21.23 7.21 13.61
N VAL A 198 22.43 7.38 14.17
CA VAL A 198 22.90 8.64 14.78
C VAL A 198 23.22 9.75 13.75
N VAL A 199 23.23 9.45 12.46
CA VAL A 199 23.88 10.31 11.43
C VAL A 199 22.94 10.74 10.29
N THR A 200 21.64 10.47 10.36
CA THR A 200 20.68 10.89 9.32
C THR A 200 20.11 12.28 9.61
N GLU A 201 20.52 13.29 8.82
CA GLU A 201 20.00 14.67 8.82
C GLU A 201 18.56 14.75 8.26
N CYS A 202 17.66 13.89 8.72
CA CYS A 202 16.28 13.84 8.27
C CYS A 202 15.31 13.51 9.43
N GLY A 203 14.01 13.66 9.18
CA GLY A 203 12.96 13.39 10.17
C GLY A 203 12.68 11.90 10.39
N TYR A 204 11.80 11.61 11.36
CA TYR A 204 11.43 10.24 11.79
C TYR A 204 11.13 9.28 10.64
N GLY A 205 10.30 9.67 9.67
CA GLY A 205 9.93 8.79 8.56
C GLY A 205 11.14 8.34 7.72
N CYS A 206 12.04 9.25 7.37
CA CYS A 206 13.28 8.92 6.65
C CYS A 206 14.21 8.05 7.50
N GLN A 207 14.31 8.31 8.81
CA GLN A 207 15.10 7.48 9.71
C GLN A 207 14.53 6.06 9.86
N LEU A 208 13.19 5.93 9.88
CA LEU A 208 12.50 4.64 9.85
C LEU A 208 12.82 3.90 8.55
N HIS A 209 12.70 4.55 7.39
CA HIS A 209 13.03 3.95 6.10
C HIS A 209 14.50 3.53 6.00
N HIS A 210 15.43 4.27 6.61
CA HIS A 210 16.83 3.84 6.72
C HIS A 210 16.99 2.53 7.51
N VAL A 211 16.31 2.38 8.65
CA VAL A 211 16.35 1.13 9.44
C VAL A 211 15.69 -0.01 8.67
N THR A 212 14.57 0.25 7.99
CA THR A 212 13.89 -0.71 7.10
C THR A 212 14.82 -1.17 5.97
N PHE A 213 15.51 -0.24 5.31
CA PHE A 213 16.52 -0.52 4.29
C PHE A 213 17.63 -1.43 4.85
N CYS A 214 18.17 -1.11 6.03
CA CYS A 214 19.19 -1.95 6.67
C CYS A 214 18.68 -3.37 6.95
N LEU A 215 17.40 -3.54 7.32
CA LEU A 215 16.82 -4.86 7.56
C LEU A 215 16.58 -5.64 6.26
N ILE A 216 16.22 -4.97 5.16
CA ILE A 216 16.12 -5.60 3.83
C ILE A 216 17.50 -6.12 3.39
N MET A 217 18.55 -5.30 3.55
CA MET A 217 19.93 -5.69 3.25
C MET A 217 20.38 -6.88 4.11
N ALA A 218 20.04 -6.86 5.39
CA ALA A 218 20.30 -7.93 6.34
C ALA A 218 19.62 -9.24 5.91
N TYR A 219 18.34 -9.15 5.53
CA TYR A 219 17.57 -10.29 5.03
C TYR A 219 18.16 -10.88 3.76
N ALA A 220 18.46 -10.06 2.76
CA ALA A 220 18.96 -10.55 1.49
C ALA A 220 20.37 -11.17 1.58
N THR A 221 21.17 -10.77 2.56
CA THR A 221 22.55 -11.22 2.74
C THR A 221 22.76 -12.24 3.85
N GLN A 222 21.68 -12.74 4.48
CA GLN A 222 21.72 -13.67 5.62
C GLN A 222 22.57 -13.14 6.79
N ARG A 223 22.39 -11.87 7.13
CA ARG A 223 23.12 -11.21 8.22
C ARG A 223 22.15 -10.68 9.25
N THR A 224 22.39 -10.96 10.52
CA THR A 224 21.59 -10.38 11.61
C THR A 224 21.80 -8.86 11.65
N LEU A 225 20.72 -8.09 11.60
CA LEU A 225 20.76 -6.63 11.76
C LEU A 225 21.06 -6.25 13.20
N ILE A 226 22.09 -5.43 13.37
CA ILE A 226 22.49 -4.78 14.62
C ILE A 226 22.27 -3.27 14.48
N LEU A 227 21.34 -2.73 15.25
CA LEU A 227 20.97 -1.32 15.22
C LEU A 227 21.66 -0.52 16.33
N LYS A 228 22.58 0.37 15.96
CA LYS A 228 23.19 1.34 16.87
C LYS A 228 22.36 2.62 16.89
N SER A 229 21.59 2.81 17.97
CA SER A 229 20.61 3.91 18.09
C SER A 229 20.85 4.85 19.29
N GLU A 230 21.86 4.60 20.12
CA GLU A 230 22.22 5.52 21.22
C GLU A 230 22.61 6.90 20.67
N GLY A 231 22.16 7.97 21.34
CA GLY A 231 22.36 9.35 20.86
C GLY A 231 21.40 9.76 19.74
N TRP A 232 20.33 8.99 19.50
CA TRP A 232 19.29 9.36 18.55
C TRP A 232 18.62 10.68 18.92
N ARG A 233 18.49 11.57 17.93
CA ARG A 233 18.02 12.95 18.10
C ARG A 233 16.60 13.05 18.71
N TYR A 234 15.73 12.12 18.38
CA TYR A 234 14.36 12.08 18.92
C TYR A 234 14.30 11.53 20.35
N ALA A 235 15.11 10.51 20.64
CA ALA A 235 15.17 9.86 21.94
C ALA A 235 16.60 9.41 22.23
N PRO A 236 17.38 10.13 23.05
CA PRO A 236 18.79 9.84 23.29
C PRO A 236 19.08 8.42 23.81
N LYS A 237 18.09 7.80 24.47
CA LYS A 237 18.12 6.39 24.93
C LYS A 237 18.04 5.36 23.79
N GLY A 238 17.81 5.79 22.56
CA GLY A 238 17.76 4.96 21.36
C GLY A 238 16.41 4.33 21.07
N TRP A 239 16.40 3.42 20.10
CA TRP A 239 15.21 2.81 19.49
C TRP A 239 14.34 2.06 20.51
N GLU A 240 14.98 1.36 21.45
CA GLU A 240 14.33 0.55 22.48
C GLU A 240 13.50 1.39 23.49
N SER A 241 13.62 2.72 23.46
CA SER A 241 12.77 3.63 24.26
C SER A 241 11.29 3.53 23.88
N VAL A 242 10.99 3.20 22.62
CA VAL A 242 9.62 3.17 22.08
C VAL A 242 9.26 1.85 21.39
N PHE A 243 10.24 1.15 20.82
CA PHE A 243 10.04 -0.11 20.13
C PHE A 243 10.73 -1.27 20.85
N LEU A 244 10.39 -2.50 20.47
CA LEU A 244 11.15 -3.68 20.87
C LEU A 244 12.55 -3.68 20.21
N PRO A 245 13.56 -4.33 20.82
CA PRO A 245 14.83 -4.53 20.15
C PRO A 245 14.63 -5.33 18.86
N ILE A 246 15.44 -5.02 17.84
CA ILE A 246 15.36 -5.70 16.53
C ILE A 246 15.66 -7.20 16.68
N SER A 247 16.54 -7.56 17.61
CA SER A 247 16.88 -8.94 17.98
C SER A 247 16.75 -9.16 19.48
N LYS A 248 16.27 -10.34 19.89
CA LYS A 248 16.21 -10.76 21.30
C LYS A 248 17.51 -11.41 21.75
N THR A 249 18.21 -12.10 20.85
CA THR A 249 19.39 -12.92 21.20
C THR A 249 20.73 -12.30 20.80
N CYS A 250 20.73 -11.29 19.91
CA CYS A 250 21.96 -10.74 19.35
C CYS A 250 22.00 -9.21 19.45
N ARG A 251 22.95 -8.70 20.24
CA ARG A 251 23.16 -7.27 20.49
C ARG A 251 24.57 -6.87 20.06
N PHE A 252 24.75 -5.57 19.78
CA PHE A 252 26.05 -5.01 19.41
C PHE A 252 27.10 -5.25 20.49
N LYS A 253 28.28 -5.73 20.09
CA LYS A 253 29.50 -5.74 20.92
C LYS A 253 30.46 -4.69 20.38
N SER A 254 30.95 -3.80 21.25
CA SER A 254 31.74 -2.61 20.87
C SER A 254 33.04 -2.91 20.14
N ASP A 255 33.55 -4.13 20.28
CA ASP A 255 34.93 -4.48 19.92
C ASP A 255 35.03 -5.17 18.54
N MET A 256 33.92 -5.24 17.79
CA MET A 256 33.90 -5.90 16.48
C MET A 256 34.35 -4.95 15.36
N ALA A 257 35.45 -5.28 14.69
CA ALA A 257 35.89 -4.58 13.49
C ALA A 257 34.85 -4.76 12.36
N ALA A 258 34.27 -3.66 11.89
CA ALA A 258 33.29 -3.66 10.79
C ALA A 258 33.96 -3.25 9.48
N SER A 259 33.71 -4.02 8.41
CA SER A 259 34.07 -3.62 7.05
C SER A 259 32.98 -2.74 6.45
N GLN A 260 33.34 -1.79 5.60
CA GLN A 260 32.35 -0.99 4.88
C GLN A 260 31.68 -1.81 3.77
N TRP A 261 30.42 -1.49 3.48
CA TRP A 261 29.70 -1.99 2.31
C TRP A 261 30.50 -1.74 1.02
N GLY A 262 30.63 -2.77 0.18
CA GLY A 262 31.43 -2.73 -1.04
C GLY A 262 31.22 -3.97 -1.92
N PRO A 263 32.13 -4.26 -2.86
CA PRO A 263 32.03 -5.43 -3.74
C PRO A 263 31.97 -6.77 -2.98
N ASN A 264 31.29 -7.77 -3.56
CA ASN A 264 31.01 -9.07 -2.94
C ASN A 264 32.25 -9.77 -2.32
N SER A 265 33.41 -9.71 -2.99
CA SER A 265 34.65 -10.37 -2.52
C SER A 265 35.12 -9.87 -1.15
N THR A 266 34.85 -8.61 -0.82
CA THR A 266 35.15 -8.01 0.48
C THR A 266 34.09 -8.39 1.52
N MET A 267 32.85 -8.56 1.08
CA MET A 267 31.71 -8.84 1.97
C MET A 267 31.70 -10.29 2.48
N ASP A 268 32.02 -11.27 1.65
CA ASP A 268 31.85 -12.68 1.99
C ASP A 268 32.72 -13.13 3.18
N ASN A 269 33.92 -12.55 3.30
CA ASN A 269 34.90 -12.83 4.35
C ASN A 269 34.67 -12.02 5.63
N SER A 270 33.90 -10.93 5.58
CA SER A 270 33.67 -10.06 6.74
C SER A 270 32.52 -10.57 7.58
N GLN A 271 32.74 -10.70 8.88
CA GLN A 271 31.69 -11.05 9.83
C GLN A 271 30.70 -9.90 10.02
N VAL A 272 31.19 -8.67 10.18
CA VAL A 272 30.37 -7.47 10.39
C VAL A 272 30.55 -6.52 9.22
N ILE A 273 29.43 -6.10 8.62
CA ILE A 273 29.40 -5.10 7.54
C ILE A 273 28.65 -3.87 8.02
N GLU A 274 29.29 -2.71 7.96
CA GLU A 274 28.65 -1.42 8.21
C GLU A 274 28.00 -0.89 6.93
N LEU A 275 26.70 -0.59 7.01
CA LEU A 275 25.96 0.01 5.91
C LEU A 275 26.03 1.54 5.95
N PRO A 276 26.30 2.20 4.81
CA PRO A 276 26.07 3.63 4.68
C PRO A 276 24.56 3.92 4.54
N GLN A 277 24.23 5.22 4.49
CA GLN A 277 22.91 5.65 4.03
C GLN A 277 22.67 5.17 2.59
N VAL A 278 21.41 4.86 2.25
CA VAL A 278 21.03 4.31 0.93
C VAL A 278 21.51 5.17 -0.24
N GLY A 279 21.42 6.50 -0.14
CA GLY A 279 21.90 7.43 -1.16
C GLY A 279 23.43 7.50 -1.30
N LYS A 280 24.19 6.87 -0.39
CA LYS A 280 25.66 6.81 -0.39
C LYS A 280 26.17 5.40 -0.70
N LEU A 281 25.31 4.48 -1.14
CA LEU A 281 25.75 3.16 -1.56
C LEU A 281 26.63 3.27 -2.81
N SER A 282 27.85 2.74 -2.73
CA SER A 282 28.77 2.62 -3.86
C SER A 282 28.24 1.69 -4.95
N TRP A 283 27.45 0.69 -4.54
CA TRP A 283 26.76 -0.26 -5.41
C TRP A 283 25.38 -0.57 -4.83
N ARG A 284 24.33 -0.33 -5.62
CA ARG A 284 22.93 -0.60 -5.25
C ARG A 284 22.58 -2.04 -5.66
N PRO A 285 22.27 -2.94 -4.71
CA PRO A 285 21.89 -4.31 -5.05
C PRO A 285 20.54 -4.39 -5.77
N HIS A 286 20.39 -5.36 -6.67
CA HIS A 286 19.15 -5.58 -7.42
C HIS A 286 17.98 -6.07 -6.56
N PHE A 287 18.25 -6.61 -5.36
CA PHE A 287 17.22 -7.11 -4.45
C PHE A 287 16.52 -6.00 -3.63
N LEU A 288 16.92 -4.74 -3.78
CA LEU A 288 16.22 -3.63 -3.13
C LEU A 288 14.85 -3.39 -3.78
N PRO A 289 13.87 -2.87 -3.02
CA PRO A 289 12.58 -2.46 -3.58
C PRO A 289 12.79 -1.56 -4.81
N PRO A 290 11.98 -1.69 -5.88
CA PRO A 290 10.70 -2.41 -5.92
C PRO A 290 10.80 -3.92 -6.15
N ALA A 291 12.00 -4.51 -6.12
CA ALA A 291 12.14 -5.97 -6.23
C ALA A 291 11.48 -6.72 -5.06
N ILE A 292 10.85 -7.84 -5.38
CA ILE A 292 10.27 -8.78 -4.41
C ILE A 292 10.92 -10.17 -4.55
N PRO A 293 10.87 -11.02 -3.49
CA PRO A 293 11.40 -12.37 -3.55
C PRO A 293 10.66 -13.24 -4.56
N GLU A 294 11.42 -13.90 -5.44
CA GLU A 294 10.87 -14.76 -6.50
C GLU A 294 9.99 -15.90 -5.96
N ASP A 295 10.31 -16.45 -4.79
CA ASP A 295 9.61 -17.59 -4.18
C ASP A 295 8.17 -17.28 -3.77
N ILE A 296 7.86 -16.02 -3.42
CA ILE A 296 6.50 -15.58 -3.06
C ILE A 296 5.87 -14.66 -4.11
N ALA A 297 6.59 -14.34 -5.20
CA ALA A 297 6.18 -13.31 -6.14
C ALA A 297 4.82 -13.58 -6.78
N ASP A 298 4.57 -14.80 -7.26
CA ASP A 298 3.30 -15.14 -7.91
C ASP A 298 2.13 -15.12 -6.93
N HIS A 299 2.31 -15.70 -5.75
CA HIS A 299 1.27 -15.70 -4.71
C HIS A 299 0.96 -14.26 -4.27
N LEU A 300 1.99 -13.46 -3.99
CA LEU A 300 1.82 -12.07 -3.59
C LEU A 300 1.17 -11.23 -4.68
N THR A 301 1.56 -11.41 -5.95
CA THR A 301 0.96 -10.69 -7.08
C THR A 301 -0.51 -11.08 -7.28
N CYS A 302 -0.87 -12.31 -6.95
CA CYS A 302 -2.26 -12.74 -6.99
C CYS A 302 -3.08 -11.96 -5.95
N ILE A 303 -2.62 -11.91 -4.70
CA ILE A 303 -3.43 -11.36 -3.60
C ILE A 303 -3.30 -9.85 -3.37
N HIS A 304 -2.26 -9.20 -3.92
CA HIS A 304 -1.92 -7.80 -3.63
C HIS A 304 -1.65 -6.95 -4.89
N GLY A 305 -2.25 -5.76 -4.98
CA GLY A 305 -2.10 -4.86 -6.13
C GLY A 305 -0.80 -4.07 -6.18
N ASP A 306 -0.11 -3.93 -5.04
CA ASP A 306 1.23 -3.35 -4.98
C ASP A 306 2.22 -4.23 -4.17
N PRO A 307 2.74 -5.33 -4.77
CA PRO A 307 3.62 -6.27 -4.08
C PRO A 307 4.86 -5.64 -3.44
N ALA A 308 5.42 -4.58 -4.04
CA ALA A 308 6.59 -3.90 -3.52
C ALA A 308 6.29 -3.17 -2.18
N ALA A 309 5.17 -2.46 -2.11
CA ALA A 309 4.73 -1.80 -0.88
C ALA A 309 4.42 -2.82 0.22
N TRP A 310 3.80 -3.95 -0.13
CA TRP A 310 3.56 -5.04 0.80
C TRP A 310 4.87 -5.62 1.35
N TRP A 311 5.84 -5.88 0.46
CA TRP A 311 7.15 -6.41 0.85
C TRP A 311 7.86 -5.48 1.83
N VAL A 312 7.93 -4.18 1.52
CA VAL A 312 8.47 -3.16 2.44
C VAL A 312 7.69 -3.11 3.75
N GLY A 313 6.36 -3.18 3.68
CA GLY A 313 5.47 -3.20 4.84
C GLY A 313 5.81 -4.27 5.87
N GLN A 314 6.30 -5.44 5.45
CA GLN A 314 6.74 -6.50 6.36
C GLN A 314 7.93 -6.08 7.24
N PHE A 315 8.91 -5.40 6.64
CA PHE A 315 10.08 -4.89 7.36
C PHE A 315 9.70 -3.73 8.27
N VAL A 316 8.86 -2.80 7.79
CA VAL A 316 8.35 -1.69 8.60
C VAL A 316 7.58 -2.23 9.81
N THR A 317 6.73 -3.23 9.62
CA THR A 317 6.00 -3.91 10.69
C THR A 317 6.94 -4.52 11.73
N TYR A 318 8.01 -5.20 11.29
CA TYR A 318 8.97 -5.84 12.20
C TYR A 318 9.78 -4.82 13.04
N VAL A 319 10.26 -3.74 12.42
CA VAL A 319 11.10 -2.74 13.11
C VAL A 319 10.28 -1.82 14.04
N THR A 320 8.99 -1.62 13.75
CA THR A 320 8.09 -0.76 14.53
C THR A 320 7.24 -1.50 15.58
N ARG A 321 7.60 -2.75 15.93
CA ARG A 321 6.94 -3.49 17.02
C ARG A 321 7.02 -2.68 18.32
N PRO A 322 5.90 -2.16 18.86
CA PRO A 322 5.94 -1.29 20.01
C PRO A 322 6.32 -2.06 21.27
N ASN A 323 7.08 -1.44 22.17
CA ASN A 323 7.26 -1.97 23.52
C ASN A 323 5.96 -1.81 24.34
N ALA A 324 5.88 -2.41 25.52
CA ALA A 324 4.66 -2.41 26.32
C ALA A 324 4.15 -0.99 26.69
N MET A 325 5.07 -0.05 26.95
CA MET A 325 4.71 1.33 27.28
C MET A 325 4.15 2.06 26.05
N MET A 326 4.81 1.92 24.90
CA MET A 326 4.33 2.51 23.65
C MET A 326 3.00 1.89 23.21
N GLN A 327 2.83 0.58 23.31
CA GLN A 327 1.57 -0.09 22.96
C GLN A 327 0.41 0.44 23.82
N LYS A 328 0.65 0.65 25.12
CA LYS A 328 -0.33 1.26 26.02
C LYS A 328 -0.66 2.69 25.57
N PHE A 329 0.35 3.52 25.30
CA PHE A 329 0.17 4.89 24.80
C PHE A 329 -0.64 4.94 23.50
N LEU A 330 -0.38 4.03 22.54
CA LEU A 330 -1.11 3.95 21.29
C LEU A 330 -2.58 3.58 21.49
N ASN A 331 -2.86 2.65 22.41
CA ASN A 331 -4.24 2.25 22.73
C ASN A 331 -4.99 3.39 23.42
N GLU A 332 -4.39 4.02 24.42
CA GLU A 332 -4.97 5.17 25.13
C GLU A 332 -5.18 6.37 24.20
N GLY A 333 -4.23 6.64 23.30
CA GLY A 333 -4.36 7.68 22.27
C GLY A 333 -5.53 7.42 21.33
N LYS A 334 -5.66 6.18 20.84
CA LYS A 334 -6.79 5.76 19.99
C LYS A 334 -8.14 5.96 20.69
N GLU A 335 -8.25 5.53 21.95
CA GLU A 335 -9.48 5.65 22.76
C GLU A 335 -9.82 7.11 23.07
N LYS A 336 -8.84 7.89 23.53
CA LYS A 336 -9.01 9.32 23.87
C LYS A 336 -9.49 10.15 22.69
N LEU A 337 -9.00 9.82 21.49
CA LEU A 337 -9.39 10.50 20.25
C LEU A 337 -10.75 10.02 19.70
N GLY A 338 -11.37 9.00 20.29
CA GLY A 338 -12.62 8.42 19.78
C GLY A 338 -12.46 7.80 18.38
N PHE A 339 -11.25 7.32 18.05
CA PHE A 339 -10.94 6.81 16.72
C PHE A 339 -11.76 5.53 16.43
N THR A 340 -12.64 5.62 15.44
CA THR A 340 -13.56 4.55 15.06
C THR A 340 -13.76 4.51 13.55
N ASN A 341 -13.88 3.31 12.98
CA ASN A 341 -14.16 3.13 11.55
C ASN A 341 -15.68 3.31 11.26
N PRO A 342 -16.09 3.61 10.02
CA PRO A 342 -15.23 4.01 8.91
C PRO A 342 -14.62 5.41 9.13
N ILE A 343 -13.33 5.57 8.81
CA ILE A 343 -12.61 6.85 8.91
C ILE A 343 -11.57 6.95 7.80
N VAL A 344 -11.46 8.14 7.21
CA VAL A 344 -10.45 8.45 6.19
C VAL A 344 -9.31 9.23 6.85
N GLY A 345 -8.07 8.79 6.63
CA GLY A 345 -6.87 9.48 7.10
C GLY A 345 -6.44 10.54 6.09
N VAL A 346 -6.09 11.72 6.57
CA VAL A 346 -5.53 12.81 5.77
C VAL A 346 -4.22 13.24 6.40
N GLN A 347 -3.13 13.14 5.65
CA GLN A 347 -1.81 13.59 6.08
C GLN A 347 -1.43 14.85 5.30
N VAL A 348 -1.50 16.01 5.96
CA VAL A 348 -1.13 17.30 5.36
C VAL A 348 0.25 17.71 5.87
N ARG A 349 1.23 17.79 4.97
CA ARG A 349 2.60 18.24 5.27
C ARG A 349 2.84 19.62 4.66
N ARG A 350 3.05 20.66 5.47
CA ARG A 350 3.34 22.03 5.02
C ARG A 350 4.77 22.44 5.41
N THR A 351 4.95 23.06 6.58
CA THR A 351 6.16 23.74 7.11
C THR A 351 7.43 23.70 6.24
N ASP A 352 8.46 22.93 6.61
CA ASP A 352 9.77 22.87 5.96
C ASP A 352 9.76 22.21 4.57
N LYS A 353 8.75 21.40 4.29
CA LYS A 353 8.62 20.67 3.03
C LYS A 353 8.30 21.59 1.84
N LEU A 354 7.59 22.69 2.07
CA LEU A 354 7.27 23.69 1.03
C LEU A 354 8.50 24.47 0.54
N ILE A 355 9.62 24.41 1.27
CA ILE A 355 10.84 25.16 0.94
C ILE A 355 11.69 24.41 -0.09
N SER A 356 11.68 23.07 -0.09
CA SER A 356 12.62 22.28 -0.91
C SER A 356 12.11 20.94 -1.45
N GLU A 357 10.99 20.39 -0.96
CA GLU A 357 10.63 18.99 -1.21
C GLU A 357 9.24 18.74 -1.78
N ALA A 358 8.28 19.67 -1.61
CA ALA A 358 6.90 19.47 -2.03
C ALA A 358 6.21 20.79 -2.40
N LYS A 359 5.13 20.68 -3.19
CA LYS A 359 4.25 21.81 -3.52
C LYS A 359 3.21 22.01 -2.42
N PHE A 360 2.70 23.24 -2.31
CA PHE A 360 1.54 23.52 -1.46
C PHE A 360 0.29 22.89 -2.06
N HIS A 361 -0.43 22.14 -1.24
CA HIS A 361 -1.74 21.59 -1.55
C HIS A 361 -2.77 22.14 -0.55
N SER A 362 -3.87 22.68 -1.07
CA SER A 362 -4.96 23.20 -0.25
C SER A 362 -5.71 22.09 0.49
N VAL A 363 -6.40 22.38 1.60
CA VAL A 363 -7.22 21.36 2.29
C VAL A 363 -8.30 20.80 1.35
N ASP A 364 -8.83 21.63 0.45
CA ASP A 364 -9.86 21.24 -0.51
C ASP A 364 -9.37 20.16 -1.49
N GLU A 365 -8.09 20.15 -1.87
CA GLU A 365 -7.53 19.10 -2.72
C GLU A 365 -7.55 17.73 -2.04
N TYR A 366 -7.18 17.66 -0.75
CA TYR A 366 -7.28 16.42 0.02
C TYR A 366 -8.75 16.02 0.19
N MET A 367 -9.59 16.97 0.60
CA MET A 367 -10.98 16.73 0.91
C MET A 367 -11.81 16.35 -0.32
N HIS A 368 -11.41 16.75 -1.53
CA HIS A 368 -12.01 16.27 -2.78
C HIS A 368 -12.04 14.75 -2.85
N HIS A 369 -10.91 14.09 -2.56
CA HIS A 369 -10.80 12.62 -2.57
C HIS A 369 -11.48 11.98 -1.37
N VAL A 370 -11.52 12.65 -0.22
CA VAL A 370 -12.29 12.20 0.95
C VAL A 370 -13.78 12.17 0.63
N VAL A 371 -14.30 13.23 0.00
CA VAL A 371 -15.70 13.33 -0.43
C VAL A 371 -16.02 12.23 -1.43
N GLU A 372 -15.18 12.05 -2.45
CA GLU A 372 -15.37 10.99 -3.45
C GLU A 372 -15.42 9.59 -2.82
N TRP A 373 -14.52 9.30 -1.87
CA TRP A 373 -14.51 8.03 -1.16
C TRP A 373 -15.81 7.80 -0.38
N TYR A 374 -16.26 8.80 0.41
CA TYR A 374 -17.50 8.68 1.18
C TYR A 374 -18.73 8.57 0.29
N ASP A 375 -18.80 9.29 -0.82
CA ASP A 375 -19.90 9.19 -1.78
C ASP A 375 -20.02 7.77 -2.35
N ILE A 376 -18.90 7.08 -2.58
CA ILE A 376 -18.89 5.69 -3.02
C ILE A 376 -19.27 4.74 -1.89
N TYR A 377 -18.74 4.98 -0.68
CA TYR A 377 -18.99 4.15 0.50
C TYR A 377 -20.44 4.20 0.97
N GLU A 378 -21.05 5.39 0.95
CA GLU A 378 -22.43 5.65 1.38
C GLU A 378 -23.48 4.95 0.49
N LYS A 379 -23.15 4.67 -0.79
CA LYS A 379 -24.02 3.83 -1.66
C LYS A 379 -24.27 2.43 -1.09
N LYS A 380 -23.32 1.89 -0.31
CA LYS A 380 -23.45 0.60 0.38
C LYS A 380 -23.81 0.75 1.86
N HIS A 381 -23.56 1.93 2.44
CA HIS A 381 -23.77 2.23 3.86
C HIS A 381 -24.54 3.56 4.02
N PRO A 382 -25.84 3.60 3.71
CA PRO A 382 -26.63 4.83 3.78
C PRO A 382 -26.59 5.45 5.19
N GLY A 383 -26.36 6.76 5.27
CA GLY A 383 -26.33 7.49 6.55
C GLY A 383 -25.05 7.30 7.37
N VAL A 384 -23.98 6.79 6.77
CA VAL A 384 -22.66 6.70 7.41
C VAL A 384 -22.18 8.08 7.88
N GLN A 385 -21.69 8.16 9.13
CA GLN A 385 -21.04 9.37 9.63
C GLN A 385 -19.69 9.56 8.93
N ARG A 386 -19.49 10.71 8.29
CA ARG A 386 -18.24 11.03 7.59
C ARG A 386 -17.18 11.53 8.59
N LYS A 387 -16.20 10.67 8.92
CA LYS A 387 -15.10 10.94 9.86
C LYS A 387 -13.77 11.11 9.14
N VAL A 388 -12.94 12.06 9.59
CA VAL A 388 -11.60 12.28 9.03
C VAL A 388 -10.57 12.36 10.15
N TYR A 389 -9.54 11.53 10.08
CA TYR A 389 -8.36 11.65 10.93
C TYR A 389 -7.35 12.60 10.25
N ILE A 390 -7.00 13.73 10.87
CA ILE A 390 -6.02 14.67 10.33
C ILE A 390 -4.72 14.56 11.11
N ALA A 391 -3.66 14.18 10.41
CA ALA A 391 -2.27 14.27 10.86
C ALA A 391 -1.57 15.40 10.10
N THR A 392 -1.07 16.40 10.83
CA THR A 392 -0.46 17.58 10.22
C THR A 392 0.56 18.24 11.12
N ASP A 393 1.55 18.87 10.49
CA ASP A 393 2.54 19.75 11.10
C ASP A 393 2.12 21.23 11.12
N ASP A 394 0.92 21.56 10.61
CA ASP A 394 0.36 22.91 10.61
C ASP A 394 -0.96 22.95 11.42
N PRO A 395 -0.98 23.57 12.61
CA PRO A 395 -2.17 23.62 13.45
C PRO A 395 -3.35 24.37 12.80
N GLY A 396 -3.11 25.20 11.78
CA GLY A 396 -4.15 25.90 11.03
C GLY A 396 -5.03 24.98 10.18
N VAL A 397 -4.50 23.83 9.74
CA VAL A 397 -5.20 22.88 8.86
C VAL A 397 -6.49 22.34 9.50
N LEU A 398 -6.45 22.02 10.79
CA LEU A 398 -7.64 21.51 11.49
C LEU A 398 -8.75 22.56 11.57
N HIS A 399 -8.38 23.83 11.79
CA HIS A 399 -9.32 24.93 11.83
C HIS A 399 -9.94 25.19 10.45
N GLU A 400 -9.12 25.22 9.40
CA GLU A 400 -9.54 25.33 8.00
C GLU A 400 -10.52 24.22 7.61
N ALA A 401 -10.17 22.96 7.91
CA ALA A 401 -11.01 21.80 7.60
C ALA A 401 -12.38 21.84 8.31
N LYS A 402 -12.41 22.16 9.61
CA LYS A 402 -13.66 22.30 10.38
C LYS A 402 -14.55 23.42 9.86
N LYS A 403 -13.95 24.53 9.41
CA LYS A 403 -14.67 25.67 8.86
C LYS A 403 -15.29 25.34 7.49
N ASN A 404 -14.52 24.72 6.60
CA ASN A 404 -14.94 24.47 5.22
C ASN A 404 -15.84 23.23 5.09
N TYR A 405 -15.73 22.27 6.00
CA TYR A 405 -16.46 20.98 5.95
C TYR A 405 -17.22 20.71 7.26
N PRO A 406 -18.22 21.53 7.63
CA PRO A 406 -18.91 21.43 8.93
C PRO A 406 -19.70 20.12 9.10
N ASN A 407 -20.02 19.41 8.01
CA ASN A 407 -20.73 18.13 8.04
C ASN A 407 -19.81 16.92 8.33
N TYR A 408 -18.50 17.15 8.47
CA TYR A 408 -17.52 16.10 8.78
C TYR A 408 -17.11 16.14 10.25
N THR A 409 -16.90 14.96 10.82
CA THR A 409 -16.33 14.82 12.16
C THR A 409 -14.82 14.66 12.05
N PHE A 410 -14.07 15.67 12.48
CA PHE A 410 -12.61 15.66 12.45
C PHE A 410 -12.02 15.14 13.77
N VAL A 411 -11.18 14.11 13.65
CA VAL A 411 -10.37 13.52 14.72
C VAL A 411 -8.92 13.94 14.51
N SER A 412 -8.28 14.53 15.52
CA SER A 412 -6.88 14.97 15.43
C SER A 412 -6.34 15.25 16.82
N ASP A 413 -5.06 14.96 17.05
CA ASP A 413 -4.34 15.41 18.25
C ASP A 413 -3.61 16.72 17.96
N ASN A 414 -4.26 17.84 18.28
CA ASN A 414 -3.71 19.16 17.98
C ASN A 414 -2.44 19.50 18.79
N GLU A 415 -2.18 18.80 19.90
CA GLU A 415 -0.93 18.96 20.64
C GLU A 415 0.23 18.26 19.92
N VAL A 416 -0.04 17.13 19.25
CA VAL A 416 0.94 16.49 18.36
C VAL A 416 1.31 17.43 17.21
N SER A 417 0.33 18.07 16.56
CA SER A 417 0.59 19.06 15.49
C SER A 417 1.50 20.21 15.93
N LYS A 418 1.28 20.76 17.13
CA LYS A 418 2.17 21.81 17.70
C LYS A 418 3.57 21.29 18.00
N SER A 419 3.69 20.05 18.45
CA SER A 419 4.99 19.42 18.75
C SER A 419 5.79 18.98 17.52
N ALA A 420 5.16 18.95 16.34
CA ALA A 420 5.80 18.59 15.07
C ALA A 420 6.50 19.79 14.39
N ASP A 421 6.28 21.00 14.88
CA ASP A 421 6.93 22.23 14.40
C ASP A 421 8.45 22.22 14.67
N ARG A 422 9.21 22.97 13.86
CA ARG A 422 10.69 22.93 13.82
C ARG A 422 11.34 23.17 15.18
N GLY A 423 10.72 23.94 16.06
CA GLY A 423 11.25 24.27 17.39
C GLY A 423 11.16 23.15 18.43
N SER A 424 10.23 22.20 18.27
CA SER A 424 9.90 21.17 19.28
C SER A 424 9.97 19.73 18.73
N ARG A 425 10.20 19.58 17.42
CA ARG A 425 10.19 18.30 16.67
C ARG A 425 11.08 17.20 17.24
N TYR A 426 12.23 17.55 17.81
CA TYR A 426 13.24 16.57 18.23
C TYR A 426 13.19 16.32 19.74
N THR A 427 12.06 15.77 20.18
CA THR A 427 11.79 15.44 21.59
C THR A 427 11.09 14.09 21.70
N ASP A 428 11.17 13.46 22.88
CA ASP A 428 10.46 12.20 23.16
C ASP A 428 8.95 12.32 22.98
N ALA A 429 8.38 13.49 23.34
CA ALA A 429 6.96 13.77 23.16
C ALA A 429 6.56 13.85 21.68
N SER A 430 7.34 14.57 20.86
CA SER A 430 7.11 14.68 19.41
C SER A 430 7.28 13.32 18.72
N LEU A 431 8.26 12.51 19.16
CA LEU A 431 8.44 11.15 18.68
C LEU A 431 7.21 10.28 18.93
N ARG A 432 6.68 10.28 20.16
CA ARG A 432 5.46 9.54 20.49
C ARG A 432 4.27 10.02 19.66
N GLY A 433 4.15 11.33 19.47
CA GLY A 433 3.11 11.94 18.64
C GLY A 433 3.14 11.46 17.19
N ILE A 434 4.30 11.53 16.53
CA ILE A 434 4.41 11.09 15.13
C ILE A 434 4.22 9.57 14.97
N ILE A 435 4.64 8.77 15.97
CA ILE A 435 4.37 7.32 15.98
C ILE A 435 2.85 7.06 16.10
N LEU A 436 2.14 7.83 16.94
CA LEU A 436 0.67 7.74 17.03
C LEU A 436 -0.01 8.13 15.70
N ASP A 437 0.44 9.20 15.06
CA ASP A 437 -0.08 9.60 13.74
C ASP A 437 0.07 8.48 12.71
N VAL A 438 1.27 7.93 12.55
CA VAL A 438 1.53 6.81 11.61
C VAL A 438 0.68 5.57 11.98
N TYR A 439 0.55 5.28 13.28
CA TYR A 439 -0.26 4.18 13.79
C TYR A 439 -1.76 4.34 13.45
N LEU A 440 -2.32 5.54 13.58
CA LEU A 440 -3.73 5.81 13.29
C LEU A 440 -4.00 5.95 11.79
N LEU A 441 -3.10 6.60 11.03
CA LEU A 441 -3.20 6.70 9.56
C LEU A 441 -3.21 5.31 8.91
N SER A 442 -2.32 4.40 9.33
CA SER A 442 -2.27 3.02 8.81
C SER A 442 -3.51 2.18 9.12
N ARG A 443 -4.37 2.63 10.05
CA ARG A 443 -5.62 1.97 10.46
C ARG A 443 -6.87 2.62 9.91
N CYS A 444 -6.73 3.66 9.10
CA CYS A 444 -7.84 4.26 8.39
C CYS A 444 -8.31 3.34 7.24
N ASN A 445 -9.56 3.50 6.82
CA ASN A 445 -10.13 2.76 5.69
C ASN A 445 -9.63 3.27 4.33
N TYR A 446 -9.16 4.50 4.31
CA TYR A 446 -8.58 5.15 3.15
C TYR A 446 -7.58 6.21 3.63
N LEU A 447 -6.56 6.48 2.83
CA LEU A 447 -5.54 7.49 3.12
C LEU A 447 -5.48 8.50 1.97
N VAL A 448 -5.46 9.80 2.29
CA VAL A 448 -5.20 10.86 1.32
C VAL A 448 -4.01 11.68 1.79
N CYS A 449 -2.97 11.77 0.96
CA CYS A 449 -1.71 12.38 1.39
C CYS A 449 -0.84 12.82 0.21
N THR A 450 0.42 13.14 0.48
CA THR A 450 1.49 13.26 -0.49
C THR A 450 2.53 12.16 -0.27
N PHE A 451 2.85 11.37 -1.29
CA PHE A 451 3.89 10.34 -1.22
C PHE A 451 5.30 10.90 -1.25
N SER A 452 5.51 12.20 -1.51
CA SER A 452 6.78 12.84 -1.14
C SER A 452 7.04 12.76 0.38
N SER A 453 6.00 12.63 1.21
CA SER A 453 6.11 12.52 2.66
C SER A 453 6.44 11.09 3.11
N ASN A 454 7.63 10.88 3.67
CA ASN A 454 8.02 9.61 4.30
C ASN A 454 7.02 9.15 5.38
N VAL A 455 6.35 10.08 6.07
CA VAL A 455 5.32 9.77 7.07
C VAL A 455 4.12 9.09 6.41
N CYS A 456 3.66 9.62 5.26
CA CYS A 456 2.57 8.97 4.54
C CYS A 456 2.98 7.61 4.00
N ARG A 457 4.18 7.50 3.40
CA ARG A 457 4.69 6.22 2.89
C ARG A 457 4.76 5.17 3.99
N ALA A 458 5.26 5.50 5.18
CA ALA A 458 5.30 4.60 6.32
C ALA A 458 3.89 4.15 6.78
N ALA A 459 2.91 5.06 6.78
CA ALA A 459 1.53 4.70 7.11
C ALA A 459 0.90 3.78 6.05
N TYR A 460 1.16 4.05 4.77
CA TYR A 460 0.71 3.21 3.64
C TYR A 460 1.36 1.83 3.67
N GLU A 461 2.66 1.73 3.94
CA GLU A 461 3.40 0.46 4.06
C GLU A 461 2.87 -0.40 5.20
N LEU A 462 2.65 0.20 6.38
CA LEU A 462 2.02 -0.50 7.51
C LEU A 462 0.61 -0.95 7.21
N MET A 463 -0.16 -0.16 6.45
CA MET A 463 -1.52 -0.51 6.05
C MET A 463 -1.56 -1.83 5.25
N GLN A 464 -0.55 -2.10 4.43
CA GLN A 464 -0.49 -3.32 3.59
C GLN A 464 -0.38 -4.62 4.41
N SER A 465 0.19 -4.53 5.62
CA SER A 465 0.34 -5.69 6.53
C SER A 465 -0.85 -5.90 7.48
N LEU A 466 -1.82 -4.97 7.50
CA LEU A 466 -2.95 -4.99 8.44
C LEU A 466 -4.27 -5.41 7.82
N GLN A 467 -4.40 -5.30 6.50
CA GLN A 467 -5.64 -5.53 5.76
C GLN A 467 -5.42 -6.63 4.70
N GLY A 468 -6.42 -6.92 3.86
CA GLY A 468 -6.24 -7.77 2.69
C GLY A 468 -5.39 -7.06 1.63
N ASP A 469 -5.96 -6.77 0.47
CA ASP A 469 -5.30 -5.92 -0.53
C ASP A 469 -5.62 -4.44 -0.23
N ALA A 470 -4.65 -3.68 0.28
CA ALA A 470 -4.82 -2.26 0.61
C ALA A 470 -4.08 -1.33 -0.37
N SER A 471 -3.64 -1.84 -1.53
CA SER A 471 -2.88 -1.06 -2.50
C SER A 471 -3.66 0.16 -3.01
N GLU A 472 -4.97 -0.03 -3.23
CA GLU A 472 -5.87 1.01 -3.71
C GLU A 472 -6.49 1.84 -2.57
N CYS A 473 -6.14 1.58 -1.31
CA CYS A 473 -6.68 2.31 -0.16
C CYS A 473 -5.93 3.62 0.14
N CYS A 474 -5.18 4.15 -0.82
CA CYS A 474 -4.44 5.40 -0.68
C CYS A 474 -4.49 6.24 -1.95
N LYS A 475 -4.71 7.55 -1.80
CA LYS A 475 -4.57 8.55 -2.86
C LYS A 475 -3.46 9.53 -2.51
N SER A 476 -2.41 9.52 -3.32
CA SER A 476 -1.37 10.54 -3.30
C SER A 476 -1.73 11.71 -4.23
N LEU A 477 -1.42 12.94 -3.80
CA LEU A 477 -1.61 14.17 -4.58
C LEU A 477 -0.41 14.54 -5.46
N ASP A 478 0.75 13.89 -5.28
CA ASP A 478 1.99 14.24 -5.98
C ASP A 478 2.63 13.05 -6.72
N HIS A 479 3.23 12.11 -6.00
CA HIS A 479 3.99 11.01 -6.56
C HIS A 479 3.25 9.68 -6.45
N THR A 480 3.65 8.73 -7.27
CA THR A 480 3.37 7.31 -7.06
C THR A 480 4.20 6.76 -5.90
N TYR A 481 3.82 5.61 -5.35
CA TYR A 481 4.58 5.00 -4.26
C TYR A 481 5.97 4.60 -4.73
N SER A 482 7.00 5.00 -3.98
CA SER A 482 8.38 4.55 -4.14
C SER A 482 9.06 4.44 -2.78
N PHE A 483 10.11 3.63 -2.69
CA PHE A 483 10.92 3.45 -1.48
C PHE A 483 12.29 4.12 -1.66
N GLU A 484 12.64 5.05 -0.75
CA GLU A 484 13.94 5.75 -0.74
C GLU A 484 14.33 6.35 -2.11
N ASP A 485 13.35 7.00 -2.76
CA ASP A 485 13.46 7.69 -4.05
C ASP A 485 13.90 6.79 -5.22
N ASP A 486 13.44 5.53 -5.22
CA ASP A 486 13.67 4.65 -6.35
C ASP A 486 12.90 5.10 -7.61
N HIS A 487 13.63 5.51 -8.64
CA HIS A 487 13.12 5.84 -9.97
C HIS A 487 13.08 4.62 -10.92
N LEU A 488 13.25 3.39 -10.40
CA LEU A 488 13.35 2.18 -11.21
C LEU A 488 12.02 1.47 -11.47
N HIS A 489 10.87 2.14 -11.30
CA HIS A 489 9.63 1.56 -11.79
C HIS A 489 9.72 1.38 -13.31
N SER A 490 9.67 0.13 -13.74
CA SER A 490 9.64 -0.22 -15.15
C SER A 490 8.25 -0.67 -15.55
N PHE A 491 7.93 -0.46 -16.81
CA PHE A 491 6.72 -0.91 -17.46
C PHE A 491 7.10 -1.79 -18.65
N ILE A 492 6.25 -2.77 -18.96
CA ILE A 492 6.36 -3.59 -20.16
C ILE A 492 5.29 -3.12 -21.12
N ALA A 493 5.68 -2.78 -22.35
CA ALA A 493 4.72 -2.50 -23.42
C ALA A 493 3.94 -3.78 -23.76
N VAL A 494 2.61 -3.70 -23.72
CA VAL A 494 1.73 -4.82 -24.14
C VAL A 494 1.22 -4.64 -25.57
N GLU A 495 1.32 -3.43 -26.11
CA GLU A 495 0.95 -3.09 -27.47
C GLU A 495 2.05 -2.25 -28.14
N ASP A 496 2.08 -2.28 -29.46
CA ASP A 496 2.89 -1.36 -30.24
C ASP A 496 2.35 0.08 -30.15
N HIS A 497 3.26 1.04 -30.16
CA HIS A 497 2.93 2.45 -30.22
C HIS A 497 3.89 3.20 -31.15
N GLN A 498 3.30 3.94 -32.08
CA GLN A 498 4.01 4.91 -32.90
C GLN A 498 3.71 6.31 -32.38
N SER A 499 4.74 7.10 -32.15
CA SER A 499 4.63 8.48 -31.68
C SER A 499 3.66 9.28 -32.55
N GLN A 500 2.63 9.88 -31.95
CA GLN A 500 1.60 10.65 -32.64
C GLN A 500 1.79 12.16 -32.50
N ARG A 501 2.55 12.60 -31.50
CA ARG A 501 2.90 14.02 -31.28
C ARG A 501 4.39 14.18 -30.95
N GLU A 502 4.87 15.40 -31.12
CA GLU A 502 6.22 15.78 -30.70
C GLU A 502 6.41 15.50 -29.20
N GLY A 503 7.53 14.88 -28.85
CA GLY A 503 7.85 14.49 -27.47
C GLY A 503 7.36 13.10 -27.05
N GLU A 504 6.62 12.36 -27.88
CA GLU A 504 6.30 10.94 -27.63
C GLU A 504 7.40 9.98 -28.09
N ILE A 505 7.51 8.82 -27.43
CA ILE A 505 8.41 7.73 -27.82
C ILE A 505 7.65 6.60 -28.52
N SER A 506 8.21 6.05 -29.61
CA SER A 506 7.74 4.78 -30.17
C SER A 506 8.31 3.59 -29.42
N PHE A 507 7.54 2.51 -29.31
CA PHE A 507 7.93 1.25 -28.71
C PHE A 507 7.13 0.09 -29.31
N ASN A 508 7.68 -1.11 -29.20
CA ASN A 508 7.00 -2.34 -29.60
C ASN A 508 6.55 -3.13 -28.37
N ALA A 509 5.55 -3.99 -28.53
CA ALA A 509 5.16 -4.95 -27.51
C ALA A 509 6.38 -5.75 -27.02
N GLY A 510 6.51 -5.86 -25.69
CA GLY A 510 7.65 -6.46 -25.00
C GLY A 510 8.79 -5.50 -24.64
N ASP A 511 8.83 -4.27 -25.18
CA ASP A 511 9.85 -3.30 -24.78
C ASP A 511 9.67 -2.88 -23.31
N THR A 512 10.78 -2.75 -22.59
CA THR A 512 10.79 -2.22 -21.21
C THR A 512 10.96 -0.71 -21.23
N ILE A 513 10.08 0.01 -20.51
CA ILE A 513 10.09 1.46 -20.38
C ILE A 513 10.33 1.80 -18.91
N ARG A 514 11.41 2.53 -18.62
CA ARG A 514 11.68 3.04 -17.27
C ARG A 514 10.90 4.33 -17.04
N LEU A 515 10.04 4.35 -16.02
CA LEU A 515 9.23 5.51 -15.66
C LEU A 515 10.12 6.60 -15.07
N THR A 516 9.89 7.83 -15.50
CA THR A 516 10.49 9.03 -14.92
C THR A 516 9.44 9.86 -14.18
N ASP A 517 8.25 10.02 -14.77
CA ASP A 517 7.17 10.82 -14.17
C ASP A 517 5.79 10.37 -14.67
N ASN A 518 4.74 10.63 -13.87
CA ASN A 518 3.35 10.40 -14.25
C ASN A 518 2.64 11.75 -14.44
N GLN A 519 2.14 12.03 -15.64
CA GLN A 519 1.50 13.31 -15.94
C GLN A 519 0.04 13.37 -15.47
N TRP A 520 -0.51 12.25 -14.99
CA TRP A 520 -1.89 12.12 -14.53
C TRP A 520 -2.94 12.49 -15.61
N ASP A 521 -2.61 12.24 -16.87
CA ASP A 521 -3.46 12.52 -18.05
C ASP A 521 -3.46 11.38 -19.08
N VAL A 522 -3.22 10.13 -18.62
CA VAL A 522 -3.05 8.91 -19.44
C VAL A 522 -1.69 8.81 -20.14
N TYR A 523 -0.85 9.84 -20.01
CA TYR A 523 0.54 9.77 -20.40
C TYR A 523 1.46 9.71 -19.19
N CYS A 524 2.51 8.92 -19.35
CA CYS A 524 3.66 8.90 -18.47
C CYS A 524 4.88 9.38 -19.25
N GLN A 525 5.89 9.85 -18.55
CA GLN A 525 7.20 10.14 -19.12
C GLN A 525 8.16 9.03 -18.74
N GLY A 526 8.95 8.54 -19.69
CA GLY A 526 9.92 7.49 -19.42
C GLY A 526 10.94 7.30 -20.54
N THR A 527 11.82 6.35 -20.34
CA THR A 527 12.87 5.97 -21.29
C THR A 527 12.68 4.53 -21.74
N ASN A 528 12.53 4.31 -23.05
CA ASN A 528 12.57 2.96 -23.60
C ASN A 528 14.00 2.41 -23.46
N VAL A 529 14.16 1.34 -22.68
CA VAL A 529 15.46 0.76 -22.33
C VAL A 529 16.21 0.24 -23.56
N LYS A 530 15.47 -0.27 -24.56
CA LYS A 530 16.05 -0.84 -25.78
C LYS A 530 16.57 0.22 -26.74
N THR A 531 15.85 1.34 -26.88
CA THR A 531 16.20 2.40 -27.84
C THR A 531 16.95 3.57 -27.21
N GLY A 532 16.96 3.69 -25.88
CA GLY A 532 17.51 4.81 -25.13
C GLY A 532 16.73 6.12 -25.30
N LYS A 533 15.60 6.12 -26.02
CA LYS A 533 14.79 7.32 -26.26
C LYS A 533 13.92 7.63 -25.05
N SER A 534 13.87 8.89 -24.67
CA SER A 534 13.04 9.41 -23.58
C SER A 534 11.94 10.31 -24.11
N GLY A 535 10.74 10.21 -23.51
CA GLY A 535 9.60 11.03 -23.87
C GLY A 535 8.30 10.50 -23.27
N LEU A 536 7.18 11.02 -23.75
CA LEU A 536 5.86 10.62 -23.31
C LEU A 536 5.46 9.28 -23.93
N PHE A 537 4.76 8.45 -23.16
CA PHE A 537 4.16 7.23 -23.62
C PHE A 537 2.75 7.07 -23.03
N PRO A 538 1.80 6.49 -23.78
CA PRO A 538 0.48 6.18 -23.26
C PRO A 538 0.57 5.05 -22.22
N SER A 539 0.20 5.33 -20.97
CA SER A 539 0.30 4.34 -19.88
C SER A 539 -0.62 3.14 -20.08
N TYR A 540 -1.78 3.33 -20.72
CA TYR A 540 -2.74 2.25 -21.01
C TYR A 540 -2.18 1.14 -21.91
N LYS A 541 -1.12 1.41 -22.68
CA LYS A 541 -0.44 0.42 -23.54
C LYS A 541 0.66 -0.35 -22.81
N THR A 542 0.74 -0.21 -21.51
CA THR A 542 1.81 -0.75 -20.70
C THR A 542 1.29 -1.35 -19.41
N VAL A 543 2.02 -2.32 -18.86
CA VAL A 543 1.75 -2.90 -17.55
C VAL A 543 2.95 -2.70 -16.65
N LYS A 544 2.72 -2.46 -15.35
CA LYS A 544 3.79 -2.32 -14.36
C LYS A 544 4.61 -3.61 -14.32
N LYS A 545 5.92 -3.50 -14.50
CA LYS A 545 6.85 -4.63 -14.38
C LYS A 545 7.04 -4.96 -12.91
N ILE A 546 6.72 -6.20 -12.53
CA ILE A 546 7.05 -6.72 -11.21
C ILE A 546 8.48 -7.22 -11.25
N GLU A 547 9.38 -6.53 -10.55
CA GLU A 547 10.77 -6.94 -10.43
C GLU A 547 10.87 -8.11 -9.45
N ARG A 548 11.31 -9.27 -9.94
CA ARG A 548 11.43 -10.50 -9.15
C ARG A 548 12.90 -10.84 -9.03
N VAL A 549 13.35 -11.14 -7.81
CA VAL A 549 14.75 -11.48 -7.55
C VAL A 549 14.82 -12.73 -6.68
N LYS A 550 15.71 -13.65 -7.06
CA LYS A 550 16.04 -14.81 -6.23
C LYS A 550 16.69 -14.35 -4.93
N MET A 551 15.93 -14.35 -3.85
CA MET A 551 16.41 -14.07 -2.50
C MET A 551 16.50 -15.34 -1.68
N ILE A 552 17.13 -15.26 -0.50
CA ILE A 552 17.13 -16.35 0.45
C ILE A 552 15.71 -16.60 0.99
N THR A 553 15.34 -17.87 1.10
CA THR A 553 14.03 -18.34 1.54
C THR A 553 14.00 -18.83 3.00
N TYR A 554 15.17 -18.98 3.63
CA TYR A 554 15.32 -19.51 4.99
C TYR A 554 14.58 -20.84 5.17
N SER A 555 15.00 -21.88 4.44
CA SER A 555 14.37 -23.20 4.41
C SER A 555 14.24 -23.90 5.77
N GLU A 556 14.97 -23.44 6.78
CA GLU A 556 14.87 -23.85 8.18
C GLU A 556 13.54 -23.41 8.82
N VAL A 557 12.87 -22.43 8.23
CA VAL A 557 11.55 -21.94 8.63
C VAL A 557 10.50 -22.69 7.79
N PRO A 558 9.69 -23.58 8.40
CA PRO A 558 8.71 -24.36 7.67
C PRO A 558 7.64 -23.50 7.01
N ASP A 559 7.15 -23.90 5.83
CA ASP A 559 5.89 -23.37 5.32
C ASP A 559 4.74 -23.88 6.21
N SER A 560 3.76 -23.02 6.49
CA SER A 560 2.74 -23.21 7.54
C SER A 560 1.65 -24.21 7.21
#